data_AF-A0A845FDL3-F1
#
_entry.id   AF-A0A845FDL3-F1
#
_cell.length_a   1.000
_cell.length_b   1.000
_cell.length_c   1.000
_cell.angle_alpha   90.00
_cell.angle_beta   90.00
_cell.angle_gamma   90.00
#
_symmetry.space_group_name_H-M   'P 1'
#
loop_
_entity.id
_entity.type
_entity.pdbx_description
1 polymer ?
#
loop_
_entity_poly.entity_id
_entity_poly.type
_entity_poly.pdbx_seq_one_letter_code
_entity_poly.pdbx_strand_id
1 'polypeptide(L)'
;MKLALFGGTGRVGSEIIRLALDDGVEVKALVRDEKRAMEVIPGAELVIGDAKNEKDVRKTIANCDAVVSALNTDKTDTLSVSVPLIIKAMKEQGIKRIVSIGTAGILNSRFEEGKYRYQTNESKRKKTFAAEEHVKVYQALLESDLEWTIICPTYLPDGERYGNIRFERDLLPEDGKKITVADTAFFTYQELHKKEFVDHRVGICY
;
A
#
# COMPACT_ATOMS: atom_id res chain seq x y z
N MET A 1 -3.93 1.84 -19.33
CA MET A 1 -3.26 1.25 -18.15
C MET A 1 -4.30 0.44 -17.41
N LYS A 2 -3.94 -0.75 -16.92
CA LYS A 2 -4.77 -1.61 -16.08
C LYS A 2 -4.08 -1.89 -14.75
N LEU A 3 -4.76 -1.60 -13.65
CA LEU A 3 -4.23 -1.69 -12.29
C LEU A 3 -4.77 -2.92 -11.58
N ALA A 4 -3.88 -3.79 -11.09
CA ALA A 4 -4.26 -4.82 -10.13
C ALA A 4 -4.22 -4.22 -8.71
N LEU A 5 -5.31 -4.39 -7.94
CA LEU A 5 -5.41 -3.82 -6.60
C LEU A 5 -5.79 -4.86 -5.55
N PHE A 6 -4.97 -4.94 -4.50
CA PHE A 6 -5.23 -5.76 -3.32
C PHE A 6 -5.66 -4.87 -2.15
N GLY A 7 -6.69 -5.28 -1.40
CA GLY A 7 -7.23 -4.47 -0.30
C GLY A 7 -8.18 -3.34 -0.75
N GLY A 8 -8.83 -3.49 -1.90
CA GLY A 8 -9.65 -2.43 -2.52
C GLY A 8 -10.93 -2.05 -1.79
N THR A 9 -11.46 -2.90 -0.92
CA THR A 9 -12.62 -2.58 -0.07
C THR A 9 -12.23 -1.95 1.28
N GLY A 10 -10.92 -1.72 1.49
CA GLY A 10 -10.37 -1.03 2.64
C GLY A 10 -10.31 0.49 2.42
N ARG A 11 -10.17 1.23 3.52
CA ARG A 11 -10.25 2.71 3.55
C ARG A 11 -9.43 3.42 2.47
N VAL A 12 -8.13 3.10 2.36
CA VAL A 12 -7.25 3.72 1.36
C VAL A 12 -7.47 3.12 -0.02
N GLY A 13 -7.63 1.79 -0.10
CA GLY A 13 -7.80 1.07 -1.36
C GLY A 13 -9.01 1.54 -2.16
N SER A 14 -10.15 1.79 -1.50
CA SER A 14 -11.37 2.24 -2.17
C SER A 14 -11.21 3.64 -2.78
N GLU A 15 -10.53 4.55 -2.08
CA GLU A 15 -10.22 5.87 -2.62
C GLU A 15 -9.22 5.83 -3.78
N ILE A 16 -8.22 4.92 -3.74
CA ILE A 16 -7.30 4.71 -4.87
C ILE A 16 -8.07 4.20 -6.10
N ILE A 17 -8.98 3.24 -5.90
CA ILE A 17 -9.82 2.73 -7.00
C ILE A 17 -10.67 3.85 -7.59
N ARG A 18 -11.32 4.65 -6.74
CA ARG A 18 -12.13 5.78 -7.20
C ARG A 18 -11.32 6.75 -8.06
N LEU A 19 -10.15 7.17 -7.59
CA LEU A 19 -9.24 8.05 -8.34
C LEU A 19 -8.82 7.44 -9.67
N ALA A 20 -8.49 6.15 -9.68
CA ALA A 20 -8.10 5.45 -10.90
C ALA A 20 -9.24 5.39 -11.92
N LEU A 21 -10.46 5.04 -11.49
CA LEU A 21 -11.63 4.98 -12.35
C LEU A 21 -12.04 6.36 -12.88
N ASP A 22 -11.96 7.41 -12.04
CA ASP A 22 -12.22 8.80 -12.44
C ASP A 22 -11.25 9.25 -13.56
N ASP A 23 -10.01 8.76 -13.55
CA ASP A 23 -8.98 9.01 -14.59
C ASP A 23 -9.07 8.02 -15.78
N GLY A 24 -10.09 7.16 -15.83
CA GLY A 24 -10.32 6.20 -16.92
C GLY A 24 -9.37 5.00 -16.91
N VAL A 25 -8.68 4.73 -15.79
CA VAL A 25 -7.83 3.54 -15.61
C VAL A 25 -8.71 2.34 -15.30
N GLU A 26 -8.48 1.23 -16.01
CA GLU A 26 -9.12 -0.04 -15.67
C GLU A 26 -8.56 -0.59 -14.36
N VAL A 27 -9.42 -1.00 -13.43
CA VAL A 27 -9.01 -1.57 -12.15
C VAL A 27 -9.52 -3.00 -12.05
N LYS A 28 -8.63 -3.93 -11.69
CA LYS A 28 -8.97 -5.30 -11.29
C LYS A 28 -8.66 -5.50 -9.80
N ALA A 29 -9.67 -5.75 -8.99
CA ALA A 29 -9.55 -5.82 -7.54
C ALA A 29 -9.80 -7.23 -7.00
N LEU A 30 -8.86 -7.76 -6.20
CA LEU A 30 -9.09 -8.99 -5.46
C LEU A 30 -9.94 -8.70 -4.21
N VAL A 31 -11.08 -9.37 -4.09
CA VAL A 31 -12.03 -9.17 -3.00
C VAL A 31 -12.55 -10.49 -2.43
N ARG A 32 -12.86 -10.49 -1.13
CA ARG A 32 -13.41 -11.65 -0.41
C ARG A 32 -14.94 -11.70 -0.43
N ASP A 33 -15.57 -10.53 -0.44
CA ASP A 33 -17.02 -10.36 -0.40
C ASP A 33 -17.45 -9.53 -1.61
N GLU A 34 -18.08 -10.19 -2.57
CA GLU A 34 -18.52 -9.60 -3.83
C GLU A 34 -19.59 -8.52 -3.61
N LYS A 35 -20.57 -8.76 -2.75
CA LYS A 35 -21.69 -7.83 -2.52
C LYS A 35 -21.17 -6.53 -1.93
N ARG A 36 -20.34 -6.64 -0.89
CA ARG A 36 -19.68 -5.47 -0.31
C ARG A 36 -18.78 -4.76 -1.33
N ALA A 37 -18.09 -5.50 -2.19
CA ALA A 37 -17.23 -4.89 -3.21
C ALA A 37 -18.04 -4.08 -4.24
N MET A 38 -19.19 -4.60 -4.71
CA MET A 38 -20.06 -3.87 -5.65
C MET A 38 -20.57 -2.54 -5.06
N GLU A 39 -20.78 -2.48 -3.75
CA GLU A 39 -21.19 -1.25 -3.05
C GLU A 39 -20.03 -0.26 -2.88
N VAL A 40 -18.83 -0.75 -2.52
CA VAL A 40 -17.69 0.11 -2.11
C VAL A 40 -16.82 0.55 -3.29
N ILE A 41 -16.68 -0.29 -4.31
CA ILE A 41 -15.81 -0.04 -5.47
C ILE A 41 -16.56 -0.32 -6.79
N PRO A 42 -17.69 0.39 -7.03
CA PRO A 42 -18.44 0.22 -8.28
C PRO A 42 -17.55 0.57 -9.48
N GLY A 43 -17.62 -0.27 -10.52
CA GLY A 43 -16.85 -0.08 -11.76
C GLY A 43 -15.52 -0.82 -11.83
N ALA A 44 -14.98 -1.32 -10.71
CA ALA A 44 -13.81 -2.20 -10.74
C ALA A 44 -14.19 -3.62 -11.23
N GLU A 45 -13.31 -4.25 -12.00
CA GLU A 45 -13.39 -5.68 -12.31
C GLU A 45 -13.08 -6.47 -11.04
N LEU A 46 -14.05 -7.26 -10.56
CA LEU A 46 -13.93 -8.00 -9.31
C LEU A 46 -13.38 -9.40 -9.56
N VAL A 47 -12.30 -9.75 -8.85
CA VAL A 47 -11.80 -11.11 -8.75
C VAL A 47 -12.14 -11.61 -7.35
N ILE A 48 -13.00 -12.62 -7.25
CA ILE A 48 -13.37 -13.19 -5.95
C ILE A 48 -12.32 -14.20 -5.52
N GLY A 49 -11.73 -14.01 -4.34
CA GLY A 49 -10.71 -14.90 -3.82
C GLY A 49 -10.01 -14.39 -2.56
N ASP A 50 -8.88 -15.01 -2.22
CA ASP A 50 -8.07 -14.68 -1.05
C ASP A 50 -6.65 -14.26 -1.46
N ALA A 51 -6.13 -13.18 -0.87
CA ALA A 51 -4.78 -12.72 -1.12
C ALA A 51 -3.71 -13.73 -0.64
N LYS A 52 -4.07 -14.68 0.23
CA LYS A 52 -3.21 -15.81 0.63
C LYS A 52 -3.25 -16.98 -0.35
N ASN A 53 -4.10 -16.92 -1.38
CA ASN A 53 -4.20 -17.95 -2.40
C ASN A 53 -3.43 -17.55 -3.67
N GLU A 54 -2.42 -18.33 -4.03
CA GLU A 54 -1.57 -18.04 -5.19
C GLU A 54 -2.35 -17.95 -6.52
N LYS A 55 -3.37 -18.80 -6.71
CA LYS A 55 -4.16 -18.79 -7.95
C LYS A 55 -4.98 -17.51 -8.07
N ASP A 56 -5.55 -17.04 -6.97
CA ASP A 56 -6.36 -15.83 -6.96
C ASP A 56 -5.51 -14.58 -7.16
N VAL A 57 -4.32 -14.53 -6.54
CA VAL A 57 -3.30 -13.49 -6.77
C VAL A 57 -2.89 -13.44 -8.25
N ARG A 58 -2.56 -14.59 -8.86
CA ARG A 58 -2.19 -14.66 -10.29
C ARG A 58 -3.33 -14.18 -11.20
N LYS A 59 -4.57 -14.62 -10.97
CA LYS A 59 -5.75 -14.16 -11.73
C LYS A 59 -5.95 -12.65 -11.65
N THR A 60 -5.71 -12.08 -10.47
CA THR A 60 -5.82 -10.64 -10.21
C THR A 60 -4.75 -9.85 -10.95
N ILE A 61 -3.53 -10.39 -11.08
CA ILE A 61 -2.41 -9.67 -11.71
C ILE A 61 -2.39 -9.86 -13.23
N ALA A 62 -2.98 -10.94 -13.75
CA ALA A 62 -2.99 -11.24 -15.18
C ALA A 62 -3.52 -10.07 -16.02
N ASN A 63 -2.78 -9.74 -17.08
CA ASN A 63 -3.05 -8.65 -18.02
C ASN A 63 -3.15 -7.25 -17.39
N CYS A 64 -2.46 -7.01 -16.27
CA CYS A 64 -2.32 -5.68 -15.65
C CYS A 64 -0.94 -5.08 -15.95
N ASP A 65 -0.80 -3.77 -15.78
CA ASP A 65 0.42 -3.00 -16.03
C ASP A 65 1.18 -2.63 -14.74
N ALA A 66 0.45 -2.55 -13.62
CA ALA A 66 1.00 -2.19 -12.32
C ALA A 66 0.16 -2.80 -11.18
N VAL A 67 0.74 -2.82 -9.97
CA VAL A 67 0.10 -3.35 -8.76
C VAL A 67 0.03 -2.29 -7.68
N VAL A 68 -1.11 -2.19 -7.00
CA VAL A 68 -1.23 -1.49 -5.71
C VAL A 68 -1.61 -2.49 -4.62
N SER A 69 -0.86 -2.50 -3.53
CA SER A 69 -1.22 -3.25 -2.32
C SER A 69 -1.65 -2.29 -1.22
N ALA A 70 -2.97 -2.20 -1.00
CA ALA A 70 -3.58 -1.51 0.14
C ALA A 70 -4.05 -2.51 1.22
N LEU A 71 -3.45 -3.71 1.25
CA LEU A 71 -3.74 -4.71 2.26
C LEU A 71 -3.38 -4.19 3.67
N ASN A 72 -4.14 -4.64 4.65
CA ASN A 72 -3.78 -4.50 6.06
C ASN A 72 -3.44 -5.89 6.62
N THR A 73 -3.00 -5.95 7.87
CA THR A 73 -2.66 -7.24 8.51
C THR A 73 -3.86 -8.16 8.71
N ASP A 74 -5.09 -7.64 8.68
CA ASP A 74 -6.29 -8.32 9.18
C ASP A 74 -6.08 -8.91 10.58
N LYS A 75 -5.23 -8.26 11.39
CA LYS A 75 -4.75 -8.74 12.69
C LYS A 75 -4.09 -10.15 12.64
N THR A 76 -3.66 -10.58 11.47
CA THR A 76 -3.01 -11.86 11.18
C THR A 76 -1.77 -11.63 10.29
N ASP A 77 -1.28 -12.70 9.67
CA ASP A 77 -0.12 -12.76 8.76
C ASP A 77 -0.46 -12.42 7.30
N THR A 78 -1.60 -11.76 7.03
CA THR A 78 -2.07 -11.47 5.67
C THR A 78 -1.01 -10.76 4.82
N LEU A 79 -0.27 -9.82 5.38
CA LEU A 79 0.76 -9.11 4.64
C LEU A 79 1.94 -10.02 4.27
N SER A 80 2.50 -10.72 5.26
CA SER A 80 3.69 -11.56 5.06
C SER A 80 3.44 -12.80 4.22
N VAL A 81 2.20 -13.31 4.16
CA VAL A 81 1.83 -14.39 3.23
C VAL A 81 1.55 -13.87 1.83
N SER A 82 0.81 -12.75 1.69
CA SER A 82 0.34 -12.30 0.38
C SER A 82 1.40 -11.60 -0.46
N VAL A 83 2.29 -10.80 0.13
CA VAL A 83 3.27 -10.01 -0.64
C VAL A 83 4.25 -10.89 -1.43
N PRO A 84 4.82 -11.98 -0.88
CA PRO A 84 5.64 -12.90 -1.68
C PRO A 84 4.91 -13.51 -2.87
N LEU A 85 3.62 -13.82 -2.72
CA LEU A 85 2.78 -14.33 -3.82
C LEU A 85 2.57 -13.26 -4.90
N ILE A 86 2.34 -12.01 -4.49
CA ILE A 86 2.20 -10.86 -5.39
C ILE A 86 3.50 -10.65 -6.18
N ILE A 87 4.65 -10.60 -5.49
CA ILE A 87 5.97 -10.43 -6.13
C ILE A 87 6.22 -11.55 -7.15
N LYS A 88 5.95 -12.81 -6.77
CA LYS A 88 6.10 -13.96 -7.68
C LYS A 88 5.22 -13.82 -8.92
N ALA A 89 3.93 -13.50 -8.75
CA ALA A 89 3.01 -13.34 -9.87
C ALA A 89 3.37 -12.14 -10.77
N MET A 90 3.84 -11.03 -10.19
CA MET A 90 4.35 -9.88 -10.95
C MET A 90 5.53 -10.28 -11.84
N LYS A 91 6.52 -11.00 -11.29
CA LYS A 91 7.67 -11.53 -12.04
C LYS A 91 7.25 -12.41 -13.21
N GLU A 92 6.32 -13.33 -12.98
CA GLU A 92 5.80 -14.22 -14.02
C GLU A 92 5.05 -13.50 -15.14
N GLN A 93 4.43 -12.35 -14.83
CA GLN A 93 3.72 -11.50 -15.80
C GLN A 93 4.59 -10.38 -16.40
N GLY A 94 5.86 -10.27 -15.97
CA GLY A 94 6.76 -9.20 -16.43
C GLY A 94 6.40 -7.80 -15.93
N ILE A 95 5.58 -7.69 -14.87
CA ILE A 95 5.14 -6.42 -14.29
C ILE A 95 6.19 -5.95 -13.28
N LYS A 96 6.66 -4.71 -13.41
CA LYS A 96 7.69 -4.14 -12.53
C LYS A 96 7.17 -3.23 -11.44
N ARG A 97 6.11 -2.45 -11.70
CA ARG A 97 5.69 -1.36 -10.81
C ARG A 97 4.76 -1.85 -9.70
N ILE A 98 5.15 -1.64 -8.45
CA ILE A 98 4.28 -1.83 -7.27
C ILE A 98 4.32 -0.64 -6.32
N VAL A 99 3.17 -0.19 -5.85
CA VAL A 99 3.06 0.74 -4.71
C VAL A 99 2.30 0.08 -3.58
N SER A 100 2.89 0.06 -2.39
CA SER A 100 2.31 -0.57 -1.20
C SER A 100 1.98 0.46 -0.13
N ILE A 101 0.88 0.27 0.59
CA ILE A 101 0.57 1.07 1.78
C ILE A 101 1.26 0.42 2.98
N GLY A 102 2.14 1.20 3.61
CA GLY A 102 2.86 0.85 4.82
C GLY A 102 2.35 1.59 6.05
N THR A 103 3.28 1.85 6.97
CA THR A 103 3.03 2.61 8.20
C THR A 103 4.26 3.43 8.54
N ALA A 104 4.07 4.62 9.09
CA ALA A 104 5.18 5.45 9.56
C ALA A 104 6.04 4.77 10.64
N GLY A 105 5.57 3.67 11.23
CA GLY A 105 6.36 2.85 12.15
C GLY A 105 7.57 2.18 11.49
N ILE A 106 7.47 1.79 10.21
CA ILE A 106 8.55 1.09 9.49
C ILE A 106 9.55 2.04 8.83
N LEU A 107 9.42 3.35 9.02
CA LEU A 107 10.43 4.32 8.58
C LEU A 107 11.64 4.25 9.52
N ASN A 108 12.79 4.74 9.06
CA ASN A 108 13.99 4.86 9.87
C ASN A 108 13.72 5.77 11.07
N SER A 109 14.30 5.43 12.21
CA SER A 109 14.35 6.33 13.36
C SER A 109 15.25 7.51 13.03
N ARG A 110 14.81 8.71 13.42
CA ARG A 110 15.63 9.91 13.28
C ARG A 110 16.70 10.02 14.38
N PHE A 111 16.46 9.38 15.53
CA PHE A 111 17.28 9.56 16.73
C PHE A 111 18.12 8.34 17.09
N GLU A 112 17.80 7.15 16.57
CA GLU A 112 18.52 5.92 16.84
C GLU A 112 18.86 5.19 15.53
N GLU A 113 20.10 5.33 15.08
CA GLU A 113 20.58 4.75 13.82
C GLU A 113 20.37 3.22 13.76
N GLY A 114 19.98 2.72 12.58
CA GLY A 114 19.72 1.30 12.33
C GLY A 114 18.41 0.77 12.89
N LYS A 115 17.62 1.59 13.61
CA LYS A 115 16.29 1.21 14.11
C LYS A 115 15.17 1.77 13.25
N TYR A 116 14.04 1.07 13.23
CA TYR A 116 12.77 1.60 12.76
C TYR A 116 12.08 2.43 13.85
N ARG A 117 11.24 3.40 13.47
CA ARG A 117 10.49 4.26 14.41
C ARG A 117 9.65 3.49 15.41
N TYR A 118 9.11 2.32 15.05
CA TYR A 118 8.31 1.50 15.98
C TYR A 118 9.15 0.84 17.10
N GLN A 119 10.47 0.78 16.94
CA GLN A 119 11.42 0.22 17.91
C GLN A 119 11.97 1.27 18.89
N THR A 120 11.59 2.53 18.71
CA THR A 120 12.10 3.67 19.48
C THR A 120 10.95 4.45 20.12
N ASN A 121 11.30 5.46 20.93
CA ASN A 121 10.32 6.34 21.58
C ASN A 121 9.59 7.29 20.61
N GLU A 122 9.94 7.30 19.32
CA GLU A 122 9.21 8.07 18.30
C GLU A 122 7.80 7.53 18.06
N SER A 123 7.60 6.23 18.27
CA SER A 123 6.29 5.60 18.17
C SER A 123 5.64 5.47 19.55
N LYS A 124 4.47 6.10 19.72
CA LYS A 124 3.66 5.95 20.94
C LYS A 124 2.80 4.67 20.95
N ARG A 125 2.89 3.82 19.90
CA ARG A 125 2.07 2.61 19.80
C ARG A 125 2.65 1.49 20.67
N LYS A 126 1.82 0.97 21.58
CA LYS A 126 2.19 -0.17 22.46
C LYS A 126 2.26 -1.52 21.74
N LYS A 127 1.51 -1.69 20.65
CA LYS A 127 1.49 -2.93 19.86
C LYS A 127 2.31 -2.75 18.60
N THR A 128 3.31 -3.61 18.42
CA THR A 128 4.28 -3.56 17.32
C THR A 128 3.94 -4.51 16.17
N PHE A 129 3.10 -5.52 16.40
CA PHE A 129 2.73 -6.56 15.43
C PHE A 129 2.45 -6.04 14.01
N ALA A 130 1.66 -4.96 13.88
CA ALA A 130 1.37 -4.42 12.56
C ALA A 130 2.61 -3.83 11.87
N ALA A 131 3.48 -3.15 12.62
CA ALA A 131 4.74 -2.64 12.07
C ALA A 131 5.69 -3.80 11.71
N GLU A 132 5.76 -4.85 12.51
CA GLU A 132 6.56 -6.05 12.21
C GLU A 132 6.10 -6.74 10.92
N GLU A 133 4.79 -6.87 10.69
CA GLU A 133 4.26 -7.38 9.43
C GLU A 133 4.62 -6.47 8.24
N HIS A 134 4.53 -5.15 8.41
CA HIS A 134 4.96 -4.21 7.37
C HIS A 134 6.49 -4.22 7.14
N VAL A 135 7.32 -4.53 8.15
CA VAL A 135 8.76 -4.74 7.94
C VAL A 135 8.99 -5.95 7.05
N LYS A 136 8.26 -7.06 7.25
CA LYS A 136 8.37 -8.24 6.37
C LYS A 136 8.01 -7.90 4.92
N VAL A 137 6.98 -7.08 4.71
CA VAL A 137 6.64 -6.55 3.38
C VAL A 137 7.78 -5.73 2.79
N TYR A 138 8.36 -4.82 3.59
CA TYR A 138 9.50 -4.02 3.15
C TYR A 138 10.70 -4.89 2.76
N GLN A 139 11.07 -5.87 3.58
CA GLN A 139 12.19 -6.78 3.28
C GLN A 139 11.93 -7.59 2.00
N ALA A 140 10.72 -8.14 1.83
CA ALA A 140 10.38 -8.89 0.62
C ALA A 140 10.45 -8.02 -0.66
N LEU A 141 10.04 -6.75 -0.58
CA LEU A 141 10.15 -5.81 -1.70
C LEU A 141 11.60 -5.38 -1.95
N LEU A 142 12.36 -5.12 -0.89
CA LEU A 142 13.78 -4.76 -0.96
C LEU A 142 14.63 -5.86 -1.62
N GLU A 143 14.33 -7.12 -1.34
CA GLU A 143 14.98 -8.29 -1.95
C GLU A 143 14.47 -8.61 -3.37
N SER A 144 13.46 -7.89 -3.86
CA SER A 144 12.92 -8.04 -5.21
C SER A 144 13.65 -7.15 -6.23
N ASP A 145 13.41 -7.40 -7.51
CA ASP A 145 13.85 -6.60 -8.66
C ASP A 145 12.74 -5.68 -9.18
N LEU A 146 11.68 -5.46 -8.38
CA LEU A 146 10.54 -4.63 -8.73
C LEU A 146 10.83 -3.15 -8.50
N GLU A 147 10.17 -2.29 -9.27
CA GLU A 147 10.12 -0.84 -9.04
C GLU A 147 9.12 -0.56 -7.91
N TRP A 148 9.53 -0.78 -6.66
CA TRP A 148 8.64 -0.68 -5.50
C TRP A 148 8.68 0.70 -4.85
N THR A 149 7.55 1.10 -4.27
CA THR A 149 7.47 2.25 -3.36
C THR A 149 6.54 1.89 -2.21
N ILE A 150 6.89 2.24 -0.97
CA ILE A 150 6.00 2.03 0.19
C ILE A 150 5.58 3.38 0.77
N ILE A 151 4.29 3.70 0.68
CA ILE A 151 3.72 4.93 1.24
C ILE A 151 3.41 4.70 2.72
N CYS A 152 4.06 5.45 3.60
CA CYS A 152 4.05 5.24 5.04
C CYS A 152 3.31 6.38 5.77
N PRO A 153 1.96 6.34 5.82
CA PRO A 153 1.19 7.31 6.59
C PRO A 153 1.38 7.12 8.10
N THR A 154 1.24 8.19 8.86
CA THR A 154 1.20 8.17 10.33
C THR A 154 -0.23 7.97 10.83
N TYR A 155 -0.73 8.71 11.83
CA TYR A 155 -2.14 8.65 12.20
C TYR A 155 -3.02 8.99 11.00
N LEU A 156 -3.90 8.06 10.66
CA LEU A 156 -4.68 8.08 9.43
C LEU A 156 -6.17 8.22 9.77
N PRO A 157 -6.69 9.43 10.04
CA PRO A 157 -8.13 9.67 10.13
C PRO A 157 -8.81 9.62 8.75
N ASP A 158 -10.10 9.34 8.74
CA ASP A 158 -10.95 9.56 7.56
C ASP A 158 -11.18 11.07 7.36
N GLY A 159 -11.58 11.46 6.16
CA GLY A 159 -11.87 12.85 5.81
C GLY A 159 -11.50 13.18 4.36
N GLU A 160 -11.95 14.35 3.91
CA GLU A 160 -11.63 14.89 2.59
C GLU A 160 -10.14 15.21 2.45
N ARG A 161 -9.72 15.43 1.19
CA ARG A 161 -8.38 15.93 0.90
C ARG A 161 -8.16 17.29 1.57
N TYR A 162 -7.10 17.39 2.34
CA TYR A 162 -6.64 18.65 2.93
C TYR A 162 -5.56 19.30 2.05
N GLY A 163 -4.75 18.48 1.37
CA GLY A 163 -3.58 18.94 0.61
C GLY A 163 -2.39 19.26 1.51
N ASN A 164 -1.42 20.03 0.98
CA ASN A 164 -0.17 20.41 1.67
C ASN A 164 0.59 19.22 2.27
N ILE A 165 0.61 18.10 1.55
CA ILE A 165 1.27 16.87 1.98
C ILE A 165 2.79 17.12 2.05
N ARG A 166 3.36 16.97 3.24
CA ARG A 166 4.81 16.87 3.43
C ARG A 166 5.23 15.41 3.31
N PHE A 167 6.40 15.20 2.71
CA PHE A 167 6.95 13.87 2.50
C PHE A 167 8.46 13.84 2.67
N GLU A 168 8.99 12.70 3.08
CA GLU A 168 10.43 12.47 3.21
C GLU A 168 10.75 11.01 2.88
N ARG A 169 11.88 10.77 2.21
CA ARG A 169 12.35 9.41 1.90
C ARG A 169 12.87 8.75 3.16
N ASP A 170 12.39 7.54 3.41
CA ASP A 170 12.76 6.66 4.51
C ASP A 170 12.56 7.20 5.93
N LEU A 171 12.12 8.44 6.08
CA LEU A 171 11.88 9.14 7.34
C LEU A 171 10.46 9.70 7.36
N LEU A 172 9.92 9.91 8.57
CA LEU A 172 8.69 10.72 8.70
C LEU A 172 9.12 12.19 8.79
N PRO A 173 8.50 13.10 8.02
CA PRO A 173 8.78 14.52 8.19
C PRO A 173 8.59 14.96 9.64
N GLU A 174 9.46 15.85 10.11
CA GLU A 174 9.45 16.33 11.49
C GLU A 174 8.08 16.86 11.89
N ASP A 175 7.71 16.64 13.16
CA ASP A 175 6.39 16.96 13.71
C ASP A 175 5.19 16.34 12.97
N GLY A 176 5.42 15.37 12.08
CA GLY A 176 4.38 14.66 11.34
C GLY A 176 3.42 13.90 12.28
N LYS A 177 2.19 14.38 12.38
CA LYS A 177 1.20 13.83 13.33
C LYS A 177 0.09 13.04 12.67
N LYS A 178 -0.40 13.47 11.51
CA LYS A 178 -1.54 12.85 10.81
C LYS A 178 -1.50 13.10 9.31
N ILE A 179 -2.27 12.31 8.57
CA ILE A 179 -2.63 12.53 7.16
C ILE A 179 -3.98 11.85 6.89
N THR A 180 -4.82 12.39 6.01
CA THR A 180 -6.13 11.75 5.73
C THR A 180 -5.97 10.53 4.84
N VAL A 181 -7.00 9.67 4.87
CA VAL A 181 -7.16 8.58 3.89
C VAL A 181 -7.14 9.12 2.46
N ALA A 182 -7.90 10.19 2.20
CA ALA A 182 -8.01 10.75 0.85
C ALA A 182 -6.67 11.26 0.31
N ASP A 183 -5.87 11.96 1.13
CA ASP A 183 -4.55 12.42 0.68
C ASP A 183 -3.51 11.28 0.61
N THR A 184 -3.63 10.25 1.45
CA THR A 184 -2.80 9.04 1.32
C THR A 184 -3.10 8.33 -0.01
N ALA A 185 -4.38 8.16 -0.36
CA ALA A 185 -4.81 7.57 -1.61
C ALA A 185 -4.35 8.41 -2.81
N PHE A 186 -4.55 9.73 -2.75
CA PHE A 186 -4.09 10.65 -3.80
C PHE A 186 -2.59 10.60 -4.01
N PHE A 187 -1.79 10.66 -2.94
CA PHE A 187 -0.33 10.57 -3.04
C PHE A 187 0.11 9.23 -3.63
N THR A 188 -0.50 8.13 -3.18
CA THR A 188 -0.20 6.77 -3.68
C THR A 188 -0.50 6.66 -5.18
N TYR A 189 -1.65 7.17 -5.61
CA TYR A 189 -2.06 7.12 -7.02
C TYR A 189 -1.15 7.99 -7.89
N GLN A 190 -0.77 9.19 -7.44
CA GLN A 190 0.20 10.03 -8.15
C GLN A 190 1.57 9.34 -8.26
N GLU A 191 2.05 8.73 -7.19
CA GLU A 191 3.35 8.05 -7.17
C GLU A 191 3.38 6.79 -8.05
N LEU A 192 2.23 6.12 -8.25
CA LEU A 192 2.11 5.02 -9.21
C LEU A 192 2.61 5.45 -10.61
N HIS A 193 2.30 6.68 -11.03
CA HIS A 193 2.66 7.25 -12.32
C HIS A 193 4.00 7.97 -12.32
N LYS A 194 4.29 8.79 -11.29
CA LYS A 194 5.48 9.65 -11.24
C LYS A 194 6.77 8.87 -11.03
N LYS A 195 6.72 7.76 -10.28
CA LYS A 195 7.88 6.93 -9.94
C LYS A 195 9.02 7.75 -9.29
N GLU A 196 8.69 8.76 -8.49
CA GLU A 196 9.67 9.66 -7.87
C GLU A 196 10.42 8.97 -6.72
N PHE A 197 9.81 7.93 -6.15
CA PHE A 197 10.26 7.25 -4.95
C PHE A 197 10.40 5.75 -5.15
N VAL A 198 10.80 5.33 -6.35
CA VAL A 198 11.23 3.94 -6.59
C VAL A 198 12.37 3.59 -5.63
N ASP A 199 12.31 2.39 -5.07
CA ASP A 199 13.23 1.83 -4.08
C ASP A 199 13.26 2.55 -2.72
N HIS A 200 12.19 3.30 -2.40
CA HIS A 200 12.07 4.00 -1.13
C HIS A 200 10.75 3.76 -0.40
N ARG A 201 10.83 3.79 0.93
CA ARG A 201 9.66 4.09 1.77
C ARG A 201 9.49 5.61 1.81
N VAL A 202 8.26 6.10 1.87
CA VAL A 202 7.98 7.54 1.88
C VAL A 202 7.09 7.86 3.07
N GLY A 203 7.62 8.56 4.07
CA GLY A 203 6.81 9.07 5.16
C GLY A 203 5.95 10.23 4.68
N ILE A 204 4.64 10.19 4.95
CA ILE A 204 3.72 11.26 4.55
C ILE A 204 2.92 11.78 5.76
N CYS A 205 2.77 13.10 5.84
CA CYS A 205 2.02 13.80 6.87
C CYS A 205 1.57 15.19 6.38
N TYR A 206 0.80 15.88 7.22
CA TYR A 206 0.71 17.34 7.20
C TYR A 206 1.81 17.96 8.05
#